data_AF-A0AB74LZE8-F1
#
_entry.id   AF-A0AB74LZE8-F1
#
_cell.length_a   1.000
_cell.length_b   1.000
_cell.length_c   1.000
_cell.angle_alpha   90.00
_cell.angle_beta   90.00
_cell.angle_gamma   90.00
#
_symmetry.space_group_name_H-M   'P 1'
#
loop_
_entity.id
_entity.type
_entity.pdbx_description
1 polymer ?
#
loop_
_entity_poly.entity_id
_entity_poly.type
_entity_poly.pdbx_seq_one_letter_code
_entity_poly.pdbx_strand_id
1 'polypeptide(L)'
;MRPRAIWLFGSRARGDHRADSDWDLVVAVPDDVSDDALDPIIGWSIGREAGISATILAARESELAESWGVPNTLSYALAREGQRLDVQGA
;
A
#
# COMPACT_ATOMS: atom_id res chain seq x y z
N MET A 1 -14.70 1.27 -6.71
CA MET A 1 -14.51 1.71 -5.31
C MET A 1 -13.69 3.00 -5.28
N ARG A 2 -13.61 3.70 -4.14
CA ARG A 2 -12.58 4.73 -3.91
C ARG A 2 -11.69 4.28 -2.74
N PRO A 3 -10.36 4.32 -2.87
CA PRO A 3 -9.47 4.01 -1.75
C PRO A 3 -9.63 5.05 -0.64
N ARG A 4 -9.41 4.63 0.61
CA ARG A 4 -9.39 5.48 1.81
C ARG A 4 -8.05 6.18 1.98
N ALA A 5 -6.97 5.50 1.61
CA ALA A 5 -5.62 6.05 1.57
C ALA A 5 -4.75 5.24 0.61
N ILE A 6 -3.66 5.85 0.15
CA ILE A 6 -2.58 5.17 -0.56
C ILE A 6 -1.29 5.47 0.20
N TRP A 7 -0.53 4.43 0.51
CA TRP A 7 0.74 4.53 1.23
C TRP A 7 1.87 3.99 0.37
N LEU A 8 2.97 4.74 0.30
CA LEU A 8 4.27 4.26 -0.13
C LEU A 8 5.01 3.69 1.08
N PHE A 9 5.66 2.55 0.91
CA PHE A 9 6.55 1.98 1.92
C PHE A 9 7.85 1.48 1.31
N GLY A 10 8.64 0.75 2.09
CA GLY A 10 9.88 0.15 1.63
C GLY A 10 10.95 1.19 1.33
N SER A 11 11.86 0.82 0.44
CA SER A 11 13.10 1.59 0.22
C SER A 11 12.86 2.99 -0.34
N ARG A 12 11.82 3.13 -1.17
CA ARG A 12 11.43 4.42 -1.76
C ARG A 12 10.83 5.36 -0.73
N ALA A 13 10.05 4.85 0.22
CA ALA A 13 9.56 5.64 1.35
C ALA A 13 10.69 6.07 2.30
N ARG A 14 11.66 5.19 2.57
CA ARG A 14 12.82 5.51 3.42
C ARG A 14 13.86 6.41 2.75
N GLY A 15 13.86 6.48 1.43
CA GLY A 15 14.86 7.22 0.65
C GLY A 15 16.19 6.48 0.45
N ASP A 16 16.28 5.19 0.81
CA ASP A 16 17.47 4.34 0.66
C ASP A 16 17.40 3.39 -0.55
N HIS A 17 16.51 3.69 -1.50
CA HIS A 17 16.30 2.92 -2.72
C HIS A 17 17.48 2.99 -3.70
N ARG A 18 17.57 1.97 -4.55
CA ARG A 18 18.45 1.91 -5.73
C ARG A 18 17.68 2.32 -6.97
N ALA A 19 18.41 2.60 -8.06
CA ALA A 19 17.80 2.99 -9.33
C ALA A 19 16.78 1.96 -9.85
N ASP A 20 17.04 0.67 -9.60
CA ASP A 20 16.24 -0.49 -10.02
C ASP A 20 15.29 -1.01 -8.94
N SER A 21 15.21 -0.36 -7.77
CA SER A 21 14.23 -0.74 -6.74
C SER A 21 12.81 -0.60 -7.25
N ASP A 22 11.96 -1.55 -6.89
CA ASP A 22 10.53 -1.51 -7.09
C ASP A 22 9.85 -0.43 -6.21
N TRP A 23 8.59 -0.17 -6.53
CA TRP A 23 7.69 0.64 -5.72
C TRP A 23 6.85 -0.27 -4.83
N ASP A 24 6.76 0.03 -3.55
CA ASP A 24 5.97 -0.73 -2.60
C ASP A 24 4.77 0.10 -2.14
N LEU A 25 3.56 -0.30 -2.53
CA LEU A 25 2.33 0.44 -2.30
C LEU A 25 1.31 -0.39 -1.51
N VAL A 26 0.66 0.26 -0.54
CA VAL A 26 -0.51 -0.28 0.16
C VAL A 26 -1.70 0.65 -0.07
N VAL A 27 -2.78 0.09 -0.57
CA VAL A 27 -4.05 0.78 -0.82
C VAL A 27 -5.01 0.40 0.30
N ALA A 28 -5.29 1.33 1.20
CA ALA A 28 -6.32 1.15 2.21
C ALA A 28 -7.69 1.26 1.52
N VAL A 29 -8.53 0.25 1.64
CA VAL A 29 -9.86 0.19 1.03
C VAL A 29 -10.96 0.16 2.09
N PRO A 30 -12.21 0.54 1.74
CA PRO A 30 -13.34 0.42 2.65
C PRO A 30 -13.53 -1.01 3.18
N ASP A 31 -14.04 -1.16 4.41
CA ASP A 31 -14.24 -2.47 5.03
C ASP A 31 -15.36 -3.31 4.39
N ASP A 32 -16.18 -2.73 3.50
CA ASP A 32 -17.28 -3.39 2.81
C ASP A 32 -16.91 -3.95 1.43
N VAL A 33 -15.65 -3.84 1.00
CA VAL A 33 -15.20 -4.41 -0.28
C VAL A 33 -15.24 -5.94 -0.24
N SER A 34 -15.38 -6.61 -1.37
CA SER A 34 -15.26 -8.07 -1.42
C SER A 34 -13.82 -8.51 -1.22
N ASP A 35 -13.61 -9.75 -0.77
CA ASP A 35 -12.27 -10.34 -0.65
C ASP A 35 -11.56 -10.44 -1.99
N ASP A 36 -12.31 -10.61 -3.10
CA ASP A 36 -11.76 -10.55 -4.46
C ASP A 36 -11.00 -9.25 -4.72
N ALA A 37 -11.45 -8.13 -4.14
CA ALA A 37 -10.77 -6.84 -4.31
C ALA A 37 -9.44 -6.74 -3.53
N LEU A 38 -9.18 -7.69 -2.63
CA LEU A 38 -7.95 -7.82 -1.86
C LEU A 38 -6.97 -8.83 -2.49
N ASP A 39 -7.35 -9.49 -3.58
CA ASP A 39 -6.50 -10.46 -4.26
C ASP A 39 -5.20 -9.79 -4.74
N PRO A 40 -4.01 -10.25 -4.29
CA PRO A 40 -2.74 -9.66 -4.69
C PRO A 40 -2.49 -9.71 -6.21
N ILE A 41 -3.16 -10.61 -6.95
CA ILE A 41 -3.08 -10.69 -8.41
C ILE A 41 -3.65 -9.43 -9.08
N ILE A 42 -4.63 -8.76 -8.46
CA ILE A 42 -5.15 -7.48 -8.97
C ILE A 42 -4.05 -6.42 -8.93
N GLY A 43 -3.37 -6.27 -7.79
CA GLY A 43 -2.29 -5.29 -7.64
C GLY A 43 -1.11 -5.57 -8.58
N TRP A 44 -0.72 -6.84 -8.74
CA TRP A 44 0.28 -7.23 -9.72
C TRP A 44 -0.12 -6.90 -11.15
N SER A 45 -1.38 -7.17 -11.53
CA SER A 45 -1.91 -6.88 -12.87
C SER A 45 -1.86 -5.38 -13.16
N ILE A 46 -2.23 -4.53 -12.19
CA ILE A 46 -2.15 -3.07 -12.31
C ILE A 46 -0.71 -2.61 -12.55
N GLY A 47 0.24 -3.10 -11.75
CA GLY A 47 1.66 -2.74 -11.91
C GLY A 47 2.20 -3.14 -13.29
N ARG A 48 1.87 -4.37 -13.72
CA ARG A 48 2.23 -4.88 -15.04
C ARG A 48 1.64 -4.05 -16.18
N GLU A 49 0.36 -3.73 -16.12
CA GLU A 49 -0.34 -2.93 -17.14
C GLU A 49 0.20 -1.50 -17.21
N ALA A 50 0.57 -0.92 -16.07
CA ALA A 50 1.21 0.40 -16.00
C ALA A 50 2.67 0.40 -16.47
N GLY A 51 3.29 -0.78 -16.66
CA GLY A 51 4.71 -0.89 -16.98
C GLY A 51 5.64 -0.47 -15.84
N ILE A 52 5.15 -0.51 -14.59
CA ILE A 52 5.89 -0.10 -13.40
C ILE A 52 6.27 -1.35 -12.60
N SER A 53 7.53 -1.45 -12.20
CA SER A 53 7.96 -2.46 -11.23
C SER A 53 7.42 -2.05 -9.85
N ALA A 54 6.29 -2.63 -9.45
CA ALA A 54 5.62 -2.30 -8.21
C ALA A 54 4.95 -3.52 -7.54
N THR A 55 5.09 -3.58 -6.22
CA THR A 55 4.21 -4.34 -5.34
C THR A 55 3.03 -3.45 -4.96
N ILE A 56 1.81 -3.87 -5.27
CA ILE A 56 0.58 -3.16 -4.89
C ILE A 56 -0.28 -4.13 -4.09
N LEU A 57 -0.52 -3.81 -2.83
CA LEU A 57 -1.38 -4.60 -1.94
C LEU A 57 -2.61 -3.77 -1.57
N ALA A 58 -3.78 -4.41 -1.54
CA ALA A 58 -4.97 -3.82 -0.93
C ALA A 58 -5.18 -4.44 0.46
N ALA A 59 -5.58 -3.62 1.42
CA ALA A 59 -5.94 -4.05 2.76
C ALA A 59 -7.11 -3.21 3.26
N ARG A 60 -8.00 -3.80 4.06
CA ARG A 60 -9.10 -3.03 4.64
C ARG A 60 -8.54 -1.99 5.61
N GLU A 61 -9.15 -0.83 5.67
CA GLU A 61 -8.72 0.25 6.58
C GLU A 61 -8.72 -0.22 8.03
N SER A 62 -9.72 -1.00 8.44
CA SER A 62 -9.79 -1.59 9.78
C SER A 62 -8.63 -2.54 10.09
N GLU A 63 -8.25 -3.43 9.17
CA GLU A 63 -7.15 -4.38 9.35
C GLU A 63 -5.80 -3.67 9.54
N LEU A 64 -5.59 -2.58 8.79
CA LEU A 64 -4.42 -1.72 8.99
C LEU A 64 -4.47 -1.03 10.36
N ALA A 65 -5.65 -0.49 10.73
CA ALA A 65 -5.89 0.19 11.99
C ALA A 65 -5.55 -0.67 13.23
N GLU A 66 -5.93 -1.94 13.20
CA GLU A 66 -5.73 -2.89 14.29
C GLU A 66 -4.25 -3.21 14.56
N SER A 67 -3.37 -3.01 13.57
CA SER A 67 -1.99 -3.51 13.61
C SER A 67 -0.90 -2.43 13.51
N TRP A 68 -1.23 -1.14 13.47
CA TRP A 68 -0.25 -0.04 13.42
C TRP A 68 0.83 -0.10 14.50
N GLY A 69 0.48 -0.57 15.69
CA GLY A 69 1.39 -0.68 16.84
C GLY A 69 2.04 -2.05 17.02
N VAL A 70 1.79 -3.02 16.13
CA VAL A 70 2.17 -4.42 16.31
C VAL A 70 3.45 -4.74 15.51
N PRO A 71 4.62 -4.93 16.15
CA PRO A 71 5.87 -5.21 15.44
C PRO A 71 5.77 -6.41 14.50
N ASN A 72 6.58 -6.39 13.43
CA ASN A 72 6.61 -7.42 12.37
C ASN A 72 5.31 -7.52 11.54
N THR A 73 4.51 -6.46 11.46
CA THR A 73 3.37 -6.35 10.56
C THR A 73 3.60 -5.29 9.47
N LEU A 74 2.86 -5.39 8.37
CA LEU A 74 2.87 -4.38 7.30
C LEU A 74 2.46 -3.01 7.85
N SER A 75 1.38 -2.95 8.62
CA SER A 75 0.87 -1.72 9.24
C SER A 75 1.91 -1.08 10.16
N TYR A 76 2.65 -1.86 10.95
CA TYR A 76 3.74 -1.31 11.76
C TYR A 76 4.88 -0.70 10.93
N ALA A 77 5.24 -1.33 9.80
CA ALA A 77 6.20 -0.74 8.86
C ALA A 77 5.66 0.56 8.25
N LEU A 78 4.39 0.57 7.83
CA LEU A 78 3.71 1.76 7.34
C LEU A 78 3.69 2.88 8.39
N ALA A 79 3.45 2.56 9.67
CA ALA A 79 3.34 3.56 10.75
C ALA A 79 4.63 4.34 10.95
N ARG A 80 5.76 3.66 10.74
CA ARG A 80 7.08 4.17 11.08
C ARG A 80 7.80 4.78 9.89
N GLU A 81 7.61 4.19 8.72
CA GLU A 81 8.41 4.46 7.53
C GLU A 81 7.55 4.82 6.33
N GLY A 82 6.24 4.59 6.41
CA GLY A 82 5.32 4.82 5.31
C GLY A 82 5.12 6.31 5.03
N GLN A 83 5.02 6.65 3.75
CA GLN A 83 4.62 7.97 3.29
C GLN A 83 3.21 7.89 2.71
N ARG A 84 2.29 8.68 3.25
CA ARG A 84 0.93 8.78 2.72
C ARG A 84 0.96 9.61 1.42
N LEU A 85 0.44 9.05 0.32
CA LEU A 85 0.52 9.63 -1.02
C LEU A 85 -0.77 10.33 -1.48
N ASP A 86 -1.88 10.15 -0.77
CA ASP A 86 -3.13 10.82 -1.13
C ASP A 86 -3.04 12.33 -0.81
N VAL A 87 -3.01 13.13 -1.86
CA VAL A 87 -3.29 14.56 -1.76
C VAL A 87 -4.74 14.70 -1.29
N GLN A 88 -4.97 15.29 -0.11
CA GLN A 88 -6.27 15.87 0.18
C GLN A 88 -6.57 16.84 -0.95
N GLY A 89 -7.56 16.51 -1.78
CA GLY A 89 -8.02 17.41 -2.83
C GLY A 89 -8.40 18.74 -2.21
N ALA A 90 -7.92 19.83 -2.81
CA ALA A 90 -8.41 21.18 -2.59
C ALA A 90 -9.92 21.29 -2.85
#